data_AF-A0A150CBS4-F1
#
_entry.id   AF-A0A150CBS4-F1
#
_cell.length_a   1.000
_cell.length_b   1.000
_cell.length_c   1.000
_cell.angle_alpha   90.00
_cell.angle_beta   90.00
_cell.angle_gamma   90.00
#
_symmetry.space_group_name_H-M   'P 1'
#
loop_
_entity.id
_entity.type
_entity.pdbx_description
1 polymer ?
#
loop_
_entity_poly.entity_id
_entity_poly.type
_entity_poly.pdbx_seq_one_letter_code
_entity_poly.pdbx_strand_id
1 'polypeptide(L)' 'MKNKRCENCGSTTFKEGRVGSAYHAYVCEDESSRFFSGGKRSKLLTTFCLECGEVQSFRVEKPEIFKE' A
#
# COMPACT_ATOMS: atom_id res chain seq x y z
N MET A 1 -14.15 9.58 -9.07
CA MET A 1 -13.00 10.04 -8.24
C MET A 1 -12.70 11.46 -8.67
N LYS A 2 -12.78 12.46 -7.76
CA LYS A 2 -12.46 13.86 -8.10
C LYS A 2 -11.02 13.89 -8.66
N ASN A 3 -10.84 14.49 -9.83
CA ASN A 3 -9.59 14.57 -10.60
C ASN A 3 -8.35 14.79 -9.71
N LYS A 4 -7.68 13.71 -9.30
CA LYS A 4 -6.44 13.79 -8.53
C LYS A 4 -5.30 13.94 -9.53
N ARG A 5 -4.84 15.17 -9.74
CA ARG A 5 -3.56 15.45 -10.38
C ARG A 5 -2.43 15.13 -9.41
N CYS A 6 -1.26 14.82 -9.93
CA CYS A 6 -0.05 14.66 -9.14
C CYS A 6 0.28 16.02 -8.52
N GLU A 7 0.49 16.07 -7.20
CA GLU A 7 0.78 17.32 -6.49
C GLU A 7 2.15 17.89 -6.88
N ASN A 8 3.06 17.03 -7.33
CA ASN A 8 4.41 17.42 -7.73
C ASN A 8 4.50 17.87 -9.20
N CYS A 9 4.01 17.06 -10.16
CA CYS A 9 4.16 17.35 -11.60
C CYS A 9 2.85 17.69 -12.34
N GLY A 10 1.70 17.66 -11.69
CA GLY A 10 0.40 17.97 -12.30
C GLY A 10 -0.19 16.88 -13.20
N SER A 11 0.54 15.78 -13.47
CA SER A 11 0.05 14.68 -14.30
C SER A 11 -1.20 14.00 -13.74
N THR A 12 -2.02 13.44 -14.62
CA THR A 12 -3.20 12.62 -14.27
C THR A 12 -2.97 11.12 -14.49
N THR A 13 -1.76 10.71 -14.88
CA THR A 13 -1.42 9.31 -15.16
C THR A 13 -0.85 8.63 -13.91
N PHE A 14 -1.54 7.59 -13.44
CA PHE A 14 -1.18 6.84 -12.25
C PHE A 14 -1.28 5.34 -12.48
N LYS A 15 -0.51 4.57 -11.71
CA LYS A 15 -0.60 3.12 -11.68
C LYS A 15 -0.54 2.63 -10.25
N GLU A 16 -1.28 1.56 -9.98
CA GLU A 16 -1.13 0.80 -8.74
C GLU A 16 -0.11 -0.32 -8.93
N GLY A 17 0.78 -0.47 -7.95
CA GLY A 17 1.79 -1.51 -7.88
C GLY A 17 1.96 -2.07 -6.47
N ARG A 18 2.91 -2.99 -6.35
CA ARG A 18 3.32 -3.60 -5.08
C ARG A 18 4.71 -3.12 -4.73
N VAL A 19 4.96 -2.88 -3.45
CA VAL A 19 6.31 -2.59 -2.95
C VAL A 19 7.03 -3.92 -2.72
N GLY A 20 8.20 -4.10 -3.32
CA GLY A 20 9.00 -5.32 -3.22
C GLY A 20 8.72 -6.35 -4.33
N SER A 21 9.79 -6.84 -4.95
CA SER A 21 9.74 -7.81 -6.06
C SER A 21 9.66 -9.27 -5.58
N ALA A 22 10.36 -9.64 -4.50
CA ALA A 22 10.43 -11.02 -4.00
C ALA A 22 9.52 -11.25 -2.78
N TYR A 23 9.63 -10.37 -1.78
CA TYR A 23 8.75 -10.35 -0.61
C TYR A 23 7.96 -9.04 -0.68
N HIS A 24 6.68 -9.15 -1.03
CA HIS A 24 5.78 -7.98 -1.03
C HIS A 24 5.81 -7.31 0.36
N ALA A 25 5.73 -5.99 0.42
CA ALA A 25 5.53 -5.30 1.67
C ALA A 25 4.13 -5.63 2.22
N TYR A 26 4.06 -5.88 3.53
CA TYR A 26 2.82 -6.15 4.25
C TYR A 26 2.66 -5.12 5.37
N VAL A 27 1.41 -4.76 5.65
CA VAL A 27 1.03 -4.22 6.95
C VAL A 27 0.78 -5.40 7.86
N CYS A 28 1.37 -5.36 9.05
CA CYS A 28 1.26 -6.39 10.07
C CYS A 28 0.70 -5.77 11.36
N GLU A 29 -0.07 -6.55 12.11
CA GLU A 29 -0.51 -6.17 13.45
C GLU A 29 0.66 -6.28 14.42
N ASP A 30 0.82 -5.29 15.29
CA ASP A 30 1.93 -5.19 16.24
C ASP A 30 1.66 -6.08 17.45
N GLU A 31 1.62 -7.40 17.25
CA GLU A 31 1.48 -8.36 18.34
C GLU A 31 2.83 -8.97 18.72
N SER A 32 3.36 -8.51 19.86
CA SER A 32 4.61 -8.94 20.48
C SER A 32 4.62 -10.39 21.00
N SER A 33 3.55 -11.17 20.86
CA SER A 33 3.37 -12.41 21.64
C SER A 33 3.00 -13.69 20.88
N ARG A 34 2.84 -13.69 19.55
CA ARG A 34 2.38 -14.89 18.83
C ARG A 34 3.46 -15.55 17.98
N PHE A 35 4.38 -16.23 18.67
CA PHE A 35 5.42 -17.11 18.09
C PHE A 35 4.88 -18.30 17.26
N PHE A 36 3.56 -18.56 17.25
CA PHE A 36 2.96 -19.77 16.64
C PHE A 36 1.86 -19.53 15.61
N SER A 37 1.32 -18.31 15.48
CA SER A 37 0.36 -17.97 14.43
C SER A 37 0.93 -16.79 13.66
N GLY A 38 1.31 -16.98 12.40
CA GLY A 38 1.76 -15.89 11.53
C GLY A 38 0.73 -14.77 11.59
N GLY A 39 1.06 -13.68 12.30
CA GLY A 39 0.11 -12.65 12.69
C GLY A 39 -0.66 -12.06 11.51
N LYS A 40 -1.72 -11.30 11.82
CA LYS A 40 -2.54 -10.69 10.79
C LYS A 40 -1.67 -9.82 9.89
N ARG A 41 -1.68 -10.13 8.59
CA ARG A 41 -0.90 -9.42 7.59
C ARG A 41 -1.68 -9.23 6.30
N SER A 42 -1.50 -8.06 5.68
CA SER A 42 -2.18 -7.69 4.44
C SER A 42 -1.24 -6.92 3.54
N LYS A 43 -1.34 -7.12 2.22
CA LYS A 43 -0.40 -6.50 1.28
C LYS A 43 -0.55 -4.98 1.28
N LEU A 44 0.59 -4.30 1.20
CA LEU A 44 0.66 -2.87 0.96
C LEU A 44 0.65 -2.61 -0.56
N LEU A 45 -0.36 -1.88 -1.00
CA LEU A 45 -0.51 -1.42 -2.37
C LEU A 45 -0.05 0.04 -2.46
N THR A 46 0.61 0.40 -3.55
CA THR A 46 1.13 1.75 -3.79
C THR A 46 0.61 2.28 -5.10
N THR A 47 -0.03 3.44 -5.06
CA THR A 47 -0.38 4.21 -6.25
C THR A 47 0.64 5.30 -6.45
N PHE A 48 1.25 5.36 -7.64
CA PHE A 48 2.30 6.34 -7.95
C PHE A 48 2.08 6.96 -9.34
N CYS A 49 2.60 8.17 -9.51
CA CYS A 49 2.58 8.90 -10.77
C CYS A 49 3.53 8.24 -11.77
N LEU A 50 3.05 7.99 -12.99
CA LEU A 50 3.87 7.37 -14.03
C LEU A 50 4.91 8.35 -14.62
N GLU A 51 4.69 9.65 -14.49
CA GLU A 51 5.59 10.66 -15.08
C GLU A 51 6.78 10.99 -14.18
N CYS A 52 6.54 11.20 -12.88
CA CYS A 52 7.58 11.67 -11.95
C CYS A 52 7.87 10.72 -10.78
N GLY A 53 7.11 9.63 -10.65
CA GLY A 53 7.30 8.65 -9.58
C GLY A 53 6.71 9.04 -8.22
N GLU A 54 6.10 10.23 -8.08
CA GLU A 54 5.48 10.67 -6.83
C GLU A 54 4.43 9.66 -6.33
N VAL A 55 4.53 9.25 -5.07
CA VAL A 55 3.55 8.34 -4.46
C VAL A 55 2.32 9.12 -4.08
N GLN A 56 1.17 8.75 -4.65
CA GLN A 56 -0.10 9.38 -4.34
C GLN A 56 -0.75 8.79 -3.09
N SER A 57 -0.64 7.48 -2.88
CA SER A 57 -1.20 6.84 -1.69
C SER A 57 -0.65 5.44 -1.47
N PHE A 58 -0.64 5.03 -0.21
CA PHE A 58 -0.59 3.63 0.19
C PHE A 58 -1.99 3.14 0.58
N ARG A 59 -2.30 1.88 0.25
CA ARG A 59 -3.54 1.21 0.66
C ARG A 59 -3.24 -0.19 1.17
N VAL A 60 -4.07 -0.65 2.09
CA VAL A 60 -4.04 -2.03 2.59
C VAL A 60 -5.03 -2.85 1.75
N GLU A 61 -4.60 -3.99 1.20
CA GLU A 61 -5.41 -4.83 0.30
C GLU A 61 -6.67 -5.38 0.99
N LYS A 62 -6.52 -5.78 2.25
CA LYS A 62 -7.56 -6.36 3.11
C LYS A 62 -7.52 -5.74 4.51
N PRO A 63 -8.02 -4.51 4.71
CA PRO A 63 -7.99 -3.85 6.01
C PRO A 63 -8.95 -4.48 7.03
N GLU A 64 -9.97 -5.23 6.59
CA GLU A 64 -10.97 -5.87 7.43
C GLU A 64 -10.40 -6.90 8.40
N ILE A 65 -9.25 -7.49 8.11
CA ILE A 65 -8.61 -8.45 9.01
C ILE A 65 -8.20 -7.80 10.34
N PHE A 66 -7.94 -6.49 10.34
CA PHE A 66 -7.49 -5.72 11.52
C PHE A 66 -8.64 -5.11 12.34
N LYS A 67 -9.91 -5.42 12.04
CA LYS A 67 -11.07 -4.79 12.71
C LYS A 67 -11.56 -5.48 13.98
N GLU A 68 -11.00 -6.64 14.33
CA GLU A 68 -11.38 -7.36 15.56
C GLU A 68 -10.92 -6.63 16.82
#